data_AF-A0A8T5NF91-F1
#
_entry.id   AF-A0A8T5NF91-F1
#
_cell.length_a   1.000
_cell.length_b   1.000
_cell.length_c   1.000
_cell.angle_alpha   90.00
_cell.angle_beta   90.00
_cell.angle_gamma   90.00
#
_symmetry.space_group_name_H-M   'P 1'
#
loop_
_entity.id
_entity.type
_entity.pdbx_description
1 polymer ?
#
loop_
_entity_poly.entity_id
_entity_poly.type
_entity_poly.pdbx_seq_one_letter_code
_entity_poly.pdbx_strand_id
1 'polypeptide(L)'
;PGIQFPEKDIIVAHRSDGSGTTFVFTDYLSAVSPDWKSKAGKGKSVNWPVGLGGKGNEGVSGLLTQNPYTIGYIELAYAKLQNIPYAYIKNKAGNFIEPTLETIANAAAVAVLSLPAGDASWAEVSIVDAEGNNSYPISSFTYLLVYKDQADQTKGKILAEFLWWAVHDDQKYSSELLYVPLPTEVISLNEITIKLMNYNGQILIQG
;
A
#
# COMPACT_ATOMS: atom_id res chain seq x y z
N PRO A 1 26.64 -11.09 -7.30
CA PRO A 1 27.45 -12.19 -6.72
C PRO A 1 28.71 -11.59 -6.09
N GLY A 2 29.26 -12.16 -5.01
CA GLY A 2 30.48 -11.66 -4.36
C GLY A 2 30.30 -10.97 -2.99
N ILE A 3 29.08 -10.95 -2.44
CA ILE A 3 28.84 -10.54 -1.05
C ILE A 3 29.12 -11.73 -0.14
N GLN A 4 29.91 -11.51 0.93
CA GLN A 4 30.07 -12.48 2.00
C GLN A 4 28.86 -12.37 2.93
N PHE A 5 28.07 -13.44 2.98
CA PHE A 5 26.93 -13.52 3.90
C PHE A 5 27.38 -14.11 5.24
N PRO A 6 26.88 -13.57 6.37
CA PRO A 6 27.16 -14.15 7.68
C PRO A 6 26.48 -15.52 7.82
N GLU A 7 27.15 -16.48 8.47
CA GLU A 7 26.58 -17.77 8.85
C GLU A 7 25.75 -17.61 10.13
N LYS A 8 24.56 -17.02 9.99
CA LYS A 8 23.64 -16.70 11.08
C LYS A 8 22.22 -17.04 10.67
N ASP A 9 21.43 -17.49 11.64
CA ASP A 9 20.00 -17.73 11.43
C ASP A 9 19.27 -16.43 11.09
N ILE A 10 18.34 -16.53 10.16
CA ILE A 10 17.46 -15.41 9.79
C ILE A 10 16.25 -15.41 10.72
N ILE A 11 16.02 -14.29 11.38
CA ILE A 11 14.81 -14.08 12.18
C ILE A 11 13.76 -13.42 11.27
N VAL A 12 12.59 -14.04 11.12
CA VAL A 12 11.48 -13.45 10.37
C VAL A 12 10.66 -12.57 11.31
N ALA A 13 10.30 -11.37 10.89
CA ALA A 13 9.36 -10.49 11.57
C ALA A 13 8.14 -10.23 10.68
N HIS A 14 6.94 -10.32 11.26
CA HIS A 14 5.68 -10.08 10.58
C HIS A 14 4.72 -9.30 11.49
N ARG A 15 3.58 -8.87 10.95
CA ARG A 15 2.55 -8.20 11.73
C ARG A 15 1.82 -9.18 12.64
N SER A 16 1.52 -8.77 13.88
CA SER A 16 0.66 -9.51 14.80
C SER A 16 -0.82 -9.12 14.72
N ASP A 17 -1.11 -7.95 14.13
CA ASP A 17 -2.45 -7.40 13.96
C ASP A 17 -2.95 -7.50 12.50
N GLY A 18 -4.27 -7.43 12.32
CA GLY A 18 -4.88 -7.38 11.00
C GLY A 18 -4.40 -6.14 10.23
N SER A 19 -3.71 -6.35 9.11
CA SER A 19 -2.90 -5.31 8.48
C SER A 19 -3.07 -5.25 6.96
N GLY A 20 -3.27 -4.03 6.44
CA GLY A 20 -3.18 -3.76 5.00
C GLY A 20 -1.78 -4.05 4.45
N THR A 21 -0.72 -3.72 5.18
CA THR A 21 0.66 -4.04 4.78
C THR A 21 0.88 -5.55 4.67
N THR A 22 0.30 -6.34 5.58
CA THR A 22 0.30 -7.81 5.48
C THR A 22 -0.44 -8.28 4.24
N PHE A 23 -1.60 -7.70 3.95
CA PHE A 23 -2.35 -8.02 2.74
C PHE A 23 -1.49 -7.80 1.49
N VAL A 24 -0.88 -6.62 1.35
CA VAL A 24 -0.03 -6.28 0.19
C VAL A 24 1.17 -7.21 0.07
N PHE A 25 1.88 -7.45 1.18
CA PHE A 25 3.06 -8.31 1.18
C PHE A 25 2.70 -9.77 0.85
N THR A 26 1.62 -10.30 1.42
CA THR A 26 1.17 -11.67 1.15
C THR A 26 0.51 -11.83 -0.22
N ASP A 27 -0.06 -10.76 -0.79
CA ASP A 27 -0.51 -10.72 -2.19
C ASP A 27 0.69 -10.86 -3.13
N TYR A 28 1.73 -10.06 -2.92
CA TYR A 28 2.98 -10.19 -3.67
C TYR A 28 3.58 -11.59 -3.55
N LEU A 29 3.72 -12.13 -2.33
CA LEU A 29 4.24 -13.50 -2.13
C LEU A 29 3.38 -14.55 -2.84
N SER A 30 2.05 -14.38 -2.86
CA SER A 30 1.13 -15.27 -3.57
C SER A 30 1.26 -15.14 -5.09
N ALA A 31 1.62 -13.96 -5.61
CA ALA A 31 1.85 -13.74 -7.04
C ALA A 31 3.13 -14.42 -7.53
N VAL A 32 4.21 -14.39 -6.73
CA VAL A 32 5.54 -14.87 -7.15
C VAL A 32 5.92 -16.25 -6.64
N SER A 33 5.20 -16.81 -5.66
CA SER A 33 5.49 -18.11 -5.07
C SER A 33 4.24 -19.01 -5.02
N PRO A 34 4.16 -20.03 -5.90
CA PRO A 34 3.08 -21.02 -5.87
C PRO A 34 2.98 -21.77 -4.53
N ASP A 35 4.12 -22.05 -3.88
CA ASP A 35 4.15 -22.71 -2.58
C ASP A 35 3.48 -21.86 -1.50
N TRP A 36 3.84 -20.57 -1.44
CA TRP A 36 3.20 -19.61 -0.53
C TRP A 36 1.70 -19.52 -0.77
N LYS A 37 1.31 -19.34 -2.04
CA LYS A 37 -0.09 -19.24 -2.47
C LYS A 37 -0.91 -20.45 -2.02
N SER A 38 -0.35 -21.65 -2.11
CA SER A 38 -1.04 -22.91 -1.75
C SER A 38 -1.14 -23.16 -0.24
N LYS A 39 -0.27 -22.55 0.57
CA LYS A 39 -0.18 -22.81 2.02
C LYS A 39 -0.71 -21.66 2.86
N ALA A 40 -0.04 -20.51 2.82
CA ALA A 40 -0.37 -19.35 3.64
C ALA A 40 -1.38 -18.43 2.94
N GLY A 41 -1.29 -18.32 1.61
CA GLY A 41 -2.17 -17.48 0.80
C GLY A 41 -2.01 -15.98 1.06
N LYS A 42 -3.04 -15.21 0.70
CA LYS A 42 -3.09 -13.76 0.91
C LYS A 42 -4.19 -13.37 1.88
N GLY A 43 -3.94 -12.36 2.69
CA GLY A 43 -4.94 -11.83 3.62
C GLY A 43 -4.38 -10.75 4.53
N LYS A 44 -5.26 -10.05 5.25
CA LYS A 44 -4.85 -9.10 6.30
C LYS A 44 -4.24 -9.81 7.52
N SER A 45 -4.53 -11.10 7.66
CA SER A 45 -3.94 -12.03 8.63
C SER A 45 -3.85 -13.40 7.94
N VAL A 46 -2.75 -14.11 8.16
CA VAL A 46 -2.47 -15.44 7.59
C VAL A 46 -1.81 -16.30 8.67
N ASN A 47 -1.84 -17.62 8.51
CA ASN A 47 -1.12 -18.54 9.37
C ASN A 47 0.37 -18.50 8.99
N TRP A 48 1.13 -17.59 9.62
CA TRP A 48 2.56 -17.44 9.40
C TRP A 48 3.31 -18.74 9.73
N PRO A 49 4.14 -19.28 8.81
CA PRO A 49 4.90 -20.50 9.08
C PRO A 49 5.92 -20.33 10.20
N VAL A 50 6.52 -19.13 10.29
CA VAL A 50 7.57 -18.76 11.24
C VAL A 50 7.52 -17.25 11.50
N GLY A 51 8.19 -16.83 12.57
CA GLY A 51 8.54 -15.44 12.80
C GLY A 51 8.00 -14.85 14.09
N LEU A 52 8.41 -13.62 14.35
CA LEU A 52 8.01 -12.81 15.50
C LEU A 52 6.94 -11.81 15.07
N GLY A 53 5.86 -11.73 15.84
CA GLY A 53 4.77 -10.79 15.59
C GLY A 53 5.00 -9.43 16.23
N GLY A 54 5.13 -8.38 15.40
CA GLY A 54 5.15 -6.98 15.82
C GLY A 54 3.81 -6.29 15.54
N LYS A 55 3.30 -5.47 16.47
CA LYS A 55 2.06 -4.72 16.27
C LYS A 55 2.34 -3.43 15.49
N GLY A 56 1.61 -3.18 14.41
CA GLY A 56 1.83 -1.98 13.58
C GLY A 56 3.14 -2.04 12.78
N ASN A 57 3.40 -1.00 11.98
CA ASN A 57 4.72 -0.87 11.35
C ASN A 57 5.80 -0.61 12.40
N GLU A 58 5.47 0.16 13.44
CA GLU A 58 6.34 0.51 14.57
C GLU A 58 6.87 -0.74 15.27
N GLY A 59 5.98 -1.70 15.57
CA GLY A 59 6.37 -2.94 16.24
C GLY A 59 7.29 -3.80 15.37
N VAL A 60 7.04 -3.87 14.06
CA VAL A 60 7.92 -4.61 13.14
C VAL A 60 9.27 -3.88 12.97
N SER A 61 9.28 -2.55 12.85
CA SER A 61 10.51 -1.74 12.86
C SER A 61 11.34 -1.96 14.12
N GLY A 62 10.69 -2.04 15.29
CA GLY A 62 11.34 -2.37 16.56
C GLY A 62 12.02 -3.74 16.53
N LEU A 63 11.34 -4.76 16.01
CA LEU A 63 11.92 -6.09 15.84
C LEU A 63 13.13 -6.07 14.91
N LEU A 64 13.04 -5.37 13.77
CA LEU A 64 14.12 -5.26 12.78
C LEU A 64 15.37 -4.57 13.33
N THR A 65 15.19 -3.57 14.18
CA THR A 65 16.30 -2.76 14.72
C THR A 65 16.94 -3.37 15.96
N GLN A 66 16.15 -4.07 16.79
CA GLN A 66 16.63 -4.64 18.06
C GLN A 66 17.24 -6.04 17.89
N ASN A 67 16.91 -6.75 16.82
CA ASN A 67 17.35 -8.14 16.60
C ASN A 67 18.23 -8.21 15.35
N PRO A 68 19.55 -8.44 15.49
CA PRO A 68 20.42 -8.67 14.35
C PRO A 68 19.95 -9.85 13.49
N TYR A 69 20.25 -9.80 12.19
CA TYR A 69 19.89 -10.85 11.22
C TYR A 69 18.37 -11.05 11.03
N THR A 70 17.58 -10.00 11.26
CA THR A 70 16.13 -10.02 11.08
C THR A 70 15.72 -9.52 9.70
N ILE A 71 14.71 -10.15 9.10
CA ILE A 71 14.02 -9.70 7.89
C ILE A 71 12.52 -9.54 8.17
N GLY A 72 11.91 -8.52 7.59
CA GLY A 72 10.48 -8.24 7.74
C GLY A 72 10.03 -7.24 6.68
N TYR A 73 8.78 -6.82 6.77
CA TYR A 73 8.17 -5.89 5.82
C TYR A 73 7.54 -4.73 6.59
N ILE A 74 7.83 -3.51 6.14
CA ILE A 74 7.31 -2.25 6.65
C ILE A 74 7.08 -1.30 5.46
N GLU A 75 6.22 -0.30 5.66
CA GLU A 75 6.05 0.78 4.68
C GLU A 75 7.37 1.59 4.53
N LEU A 76 7.64 2.11 3.33
CA LEU A 76 8.91 2.74 2.95
C LEU A 76 9.28 3.93 3.83
N ALA A 77 8.31 4.76 4.23
CA ALA A 77 8.56 5.91 5.09
C ALA A 77 9.15 5.47 6.45
N TYR A 78 8.67 4.36 7.02
CA TYR A 78 9.23 3.82 8.27
C TYR A 78 10.69 3.41 8.11
N ALA A 79 11.03 2.77 6.98
CA ALA A 79 12.40 2.38 6.70
C ALA A 79 13.31 3.60 6.54
N LYS A 80 12.89 4.60 5.76
CA LYS A 80 13.67 5.82 5.51
C LYS A 80 13.85 6.69 6.74
N LEU A 81 12.77 6.98 7.48
CA LEU A 81 12.81 7.84 8.66
C LEU A 81 13.66 7.25 9.80
N GLN A 82 13.74 5.92 9.89
CA GLN A 82 14.53 5.21 10.90
C GLN A 82 15.87 4.69 10.38
N ASN A 83 16.24 5.00 9.13
CA ASN A 83 17.46 4.50 8.46
C ASN A 83 17.61 2.97 8.51
N ILE A 84 16.50 2.24 8.40
CA ILE A 84 16.50 0.78 8.37
C ILE A 84 16.90 0.34 6.95
N PRO A 85 17.93 -0.51 6.79
CA PRO A 85 18.32 -1.04 5.48
C PRO A 85 17.17 -1.84 4.84
N TYR A 86 17.01 -1.69 3.52
CA TYR A 86 16.01 -2.41 2.74
C TYR A 86 16.64 -3.06 1.50
N ALA A 87 15.95 -4.08 0.97
CA ALA A 87 16.40 -4.83 -0.20
C ALA A 87 15.78 -4.28 -1.49
N TYR A 88 16.51 -4.48 -2.59
CA TYR A 88 15.99 -4.26 -3.95
C TYR A 88 15.24 -5.53 -4.34
N ILE A 89 14.03 -5.39 -4.87
CA ILE A 89 13.17 -6.54 -5.16
C ILE A 89 13.11 -6.76 -6.67
N LYS A 90 13.29 -8.02 -7.08
CA LYS A 90 13.17 -8.41 -8.48
C LYS A 90 11.72 -8.25 -8.92
N ASN A 91 11.48 -7.42 -9.92
CA ASN A 91 10.15 -7.24 -10.50
C ASN A 91 9.86 -8.27 -11.61
N LYS A 92 8.64 -8.22 -12.14
CA LYS A 92 8.16 -9.09 -13.21
C LYS A 92 9.01 -9.06 -14.49
N ALA A 93 9.59 -7.90 -14.83
CA ALA A 93 10.52 -7.74 -15.96
C ALA A 93 11.91 -8.36 -15.70
N GLY A 94 12.17 -8.80 -14.48
CA GLY A 94 13.41 -9.47 -14.09
C GLY A 94 14.49 -8.56 -13.51
N ASN A 95 14.19 -7.28 -13.31
CA ASN A 95 15.11 -6.27 -12.81
C ASN A 95 15.00 -6.12 -11.29
N PHE A 96 16.10 -5.90 -10.58
CA PHE A 96 16.09 -5.60 -9.15
C PHE A 96 15.86 -4.10 -8.94
N ILE A 97 14.70 -3.75 -8.38
CA ILE A 97 14.23 -2.37 -8.28
C ILE A 97 14.34 -1.86 -6.85
N GLU A 98 14.89 -0.66 -6.72
CA GLU A 98 14.90 0.09 -5.47
C GLU A 98 13.51 0.66 -5.18
N PRO A 99 13.02 0.61 -3.92
CA PRO A 99 11.79 1.30 -3.55
C PRO A 99 11.99 2.82 -3.52
N THR A 100 11.48 3.50 -4.54
CA THR A 100 11.49 4.97 -4.67
C THR A 100 10.09 5.46 -5.05
N LEU A 101 9.84 6.76 -4.86
CA LEU A 101 8.55 7.34 -5.27
C LEU A 101 8.31 7.14 -6.78
N GLU A 102 9.36 7.26 -7.59
CA GLU A 102 9.29 7.05 -9.03
C GLU A 102 8.94 5.59 -9.38
N THR A 103 9.60 4.61 -8.75
CA THR A 103 9.38 3.19 -9.07
C THR A 103 8.03 2.68 -8.57
N ILE A 104 7.51 3.25 -7.48
CA ILE A 104 6.14 3.01 -6.99
C ILE A 104 5.12 3.69 -7.90
N ALA A 105 5.39 4.91 -8.38
CA ALA A 105 4.52 5.60 -9.33
C ALA A 105 4.39 4.82 -10.66
N ASN A 106 5.48 4.22 -11.14
CA ASN A 106 5.47 3.37 -12.33
C ASN A 106 4.53 2.16 -12.16
N ALA A 107 4.53 1.52 -10.97
CA ALA A 107 3.61 0.42 -10.68
C ALA A 107 2.15 0.90 -10.64
N ALA A 108 1.88 2.05 -10.03
CA ALA A 108 0.54 2.64 -9.99
C ALA A 108 0.00 3.00 -11.38
N ALA A 109 0.86 3.54 -12.26
CA ALA A 109 0.51 3.92 -13.63
C ALA A 109 0.07 2.75 -14.52
N VAL A 110 0.45 1.52 -14.19
CA VAL A 110 -0.06 0.32 -14.90
C VAL A 110 -1.47 -0.01 -14.44
N ALA A 111 -1.76 0.16 -13.15
CA ALA A 111 -3.03 -0.22 -12.55
C ALA A 111 -4.21 0.66 -12.97
N VAL A 112 -3.96 1.96 -13.25
CA VAL A 112 -5.01 2.94 -13.62
C VAL A 112 -5.87 2.49 -14.80
N LEU A 113 -5.35 1.60 -15.66
CA LEU A 113 -6.04 1.06 -16.84
C LEU A 113 -7.25 0.17 -16.52
N SER A 114 -7.40 -0.27 -15.27
CA SER A 114 -8.39 -1.29 -14.89
C SER A 114 -9.08 -1.02 -13.55
N LEU A 115 -8.99 0.22 -13.04
CA LEU A 115 -9.60 0.57 -11.76
C LEU A 115 -11.14 0.56 -11.85
N PRO A 116 -11.83 -0.05 -10.87
CA PRO A 116 -13.29 -0.04 -10.82
C PRO A 116 -13.80 1.35 -10.39
N ALA A 117 -15.07 1.65 -10.65
CA ALA A 117 -15.70 2.86 -10.10
C ALA A 117 -15.57 2.91 -8.57
N GLY A 118 -15.52 4.11 -7.97
CA GLY A 118 -15.27 4.22 -6.53
C GLY A 118 -16.38 3.68 -5.62
N ASP A 119 -17.61 3.52 -6.12
CA ASP A 119 -18.69 2.83 -5.39
C ASP A 119 -18.87 1.35 -5.80
N ALA A 120 -17.97 0.82 -6.63
CA ALA A 120 -17.87 -0.60 -6.94
C ALA A 120 -16.89 -1.32 -5.99
N SER A 121 -16.73 -2.64 -6.14
CA SER A 121 -15.83 -3.41 -5.29
C SER A 121 -14.36 -3.16 -5.64
N TRP A 122 -13.57 -2.75 -4.64
CA TRP A 122 -12.11 -2.61 -4.71
C TRP A 122 -11.36 -3.81 -4.11
N ALA A 123 -12.07 -4.86 -3.69
CA ALA A 123 -11.47 -6.00 -2.96
C ALA A 123 -10.40 -6.76 -3.76
N GLU A 124 -10.52 -6.77 -5.09
CA GLU A 124 -9.62 -7.47 -6.01
C GLU A 124 -8.58 -6.54 -6.65
N VAL A 125 -8.60 -5.24 -6.34
CA VAL A 125 -7.61 -4.31 -6.90
C VAL A 125 -6.25 -4.60 -6.26
N SER A 126 -5.29 -4.94 -7.11
CA SER A 126 -3.91 -5.18 -6.72
C SER A 126 -2.96 -4.55 -7.74
N ILE A 127 -1.92 -3.90 -7.24
CA ILE A 127 -0.86 -3.30 -8.05
C ILE A 127 0.51 -3.95 -7.74
N VAL A 128 0.49 -5.09 -7.05
CA VAL A 128 1.71 -5.87 -6.79
C VAL A 128 2.18 -6.53 -8.07
N ASP A 129 3.50 -6.69 -8.18
CA ASP A 129 4.18 -7.28 -9.34
C ASP A 129 3.71 -6.70 -10.69
N ALA A 130 3.45 -5.39 -10.70
CA ALA A 130 3.05 -4.66 -11.91
C ALA A 130 4.10 -4.79 -13.02
N GLU A 131 3.62 -4.80 -14.27
CA GLU A 131 4.49 -4.80 -15.46
C GLU A 131 5.39 -3.56 -15.49
N GLY A 132 6.47 -3.64 -16.28
CA GLY A 132 7.35 -2.51 -16.57
C GLY A 132 8.76 -2.66 -16.00
N ASN A 133 9.74 -2.12 -16.73
CA ASN A 133 11.16 -2.31 -16.41
C ASN A 133 11.57 -1.70 -15.07
N ASN A 134 10.90 -0.63 -14.62
CA ASN A 134 11.22 0.14 -13.41
C ASN A 134 10.06 0.19 -12.40
N SER A 135 9.15 -0.79 -12.43
CA SER A 135 8.03 -0.89 -11.49
C SER A 135 8.47 -1.60 -10.20
N TYR A 136 8.26 -0.96 -9.05
CA TYR A 136 8.53 -1.60 -7.76
C TYR A 136 7.42 -2.62 -7.43
N PRO A 137 7.75 -3.90 -7.17
CA PRO A 137 6.78 -4.98 -7.19
C PRO A 137 5.91 -5.09 -5.93
N ILE A 138 6.23 -4.38 -4.85
CA ILE A 138 5.44 -4.41 -3.60
C ILE A 138 4.85 -3.02 -3.36
N SER A 139 3.87 -2.67 -4.19
CA SER A 139 3.21 -1.36 -4.21
C SER A 139 1.72 -1.51 -3.91
N SER A 140 1.09 -0.49 -3.35
CA SER A 140 -0.36 -0.48 -3.08
C SER A 140 -0.93 0.93 -3.01
N PHE A 141 -2.20 1.07 -3.38
CA PHE A 141 -3.03 2.19 -2.94
C PHE A 141 -3.43 2.02 -1.46
N THR A 142 -3.85 3.11 -0.83
CA THR A 142 -4.57 3.12 0.44
C THR A 142 -5.94 3.77 0.24
N TYR A 143 -6.90 3.46 1.12
CA TYR A 143 -8.30 3.78 0.88
C TYR A 143 -8.95 4.48 2.07
N LEU A 144 -9.80 5.46 1.78
CA LEU A 144 -10.80 5.97 2.69
C LEU A 144 -12.16 5.38 2.29
N LEU A 145 -12.87 4.78 3.25
CA LEU A 145 -14.23 4.29 3.02
C LEU A 145 -15.20 5.28 3.66
N VAL A 146 -16.12 5.79 2.87
CA VAL A 146 -17.14 6.76 3.30
C VAL A 146 -18.52 6.33 2.84
N TYR A 147 -19.54 6.62 3.65
CA TYR A 147 -20.92 6.35 3.25
C TYR A 147 -21.34 7.27 2.12
N LYS A 148 -22.06 6.72 1.12
CA LYS A 148 -22.63 7.51 0.03
C LYS A 148 -23.73 8.44 0.53
N ASP A 149 -24.64 7.92 1.35
CA ASP A 149 -25.66 8.70 2.05
C ASP A 149 -25.17 9.02 3.46
N GLN A 150 -24.97 10.31 3.73
CA GLN A 150 -24.47 10.81 4.99
C GLN A 150 -25.62 10.97 5.98
N ALA A 151 -25.42 10.58 7.24
CA ALA A 151 -26.45 10.69 8.27
C ALA A 151 -26.68 12.15 8.75
N ASP A 152 -25.73 13.04 8.49
CA ASP A 152 -25.73 14.43 8.94
C ASP A 152 -25.23 15.32 7.80
N GLN A 153 -26.06 16.28 7.39
CA GLN A 153 -25.77 17.13 6.24
C GLN A 153 -24.51 17.99 6.45
N THR A 154 -24.34 18.57 7.64
CA THR A 154 -23.23 19.48 7.93
C THR A 154 -21.92 18.71 7.99
N LYS A 155 -21.89 17.58 8.70
CA LYS A 155 -20.70 16.72 8.78
C LYS A 155 -20.36 16.11 7.42
N GLY A 156 -21.38 15.65 6.69
CA GLY A 156 -21.22 15.09 5.35
C GLY A 156 -20.60 16.09 4.38
N LYS A 157 -21.05 17.36 4.42
CA LYS A 157 -20.49 18.43 3.58
C LYS A 157 -19.02 18.69 3.91
N ILE A 158 -18.67 18.85 5.18
CA ILE A 158 -17.27 19.08 5.61
C ILE A 158 -16.39 17.88 5.20
N LEU A 159 -16.89 16.66 5.35
CA LEU A 159 -16.17 15.46 4.91
C LEU A 159 -15.93 15.46 3.41
N ALA A 160 -16.94 15.79 2.60
CA ALA A 160 -16.81 15.88 1.15
C ALA A 160 -15.80 16.96 0.73
N GLU A 161 -15.83 18.13 1.37
CA GLU A 161 -14.86 19.22 1.15
C GLU A 161 -13.43 18.81 1.54
N PHE A 162 -13.27 18.10 2.67
CA PHE A 162 -11.97 17.55 3.07
C PHE A 162 -11.44 16.53 2.07
N LEU A 163 -12.26 15.57 1.62
CA LEU A 163 -11.84 14.58 0.63
C LEU A 163 -11.48 15.24 -0.70
N TRP A 164 -12.23 16.26 -1.11
CA TRP A 164 -11.93 17.04 -2.30
C TRP A 164 -10.57 17.72 -2.17
N TRP A 165 -10.31 18.42 -1.07
CA TRP A 165 -9.01 19.00 -0.78
C TRP A 165 -7.89 17.94 -0.74
N ALA A 166 -8.15 16.78 -0.14
CA ALA A 166 -7.18 15.70 0.01
C ALA A 166 -6.70 15.13 -1.35
N VAL A 167 -7.60 15.02 -2.33
CA VAL A 167 -7.22 14.52 -3.68
C VAL A 167 -6.65 15.60 -4.60
N HIS A 168 -6.68 16.87 -4.18
CA HIS A 168 -6.13 18.00 -4.93
C HIS A 168 -4.94 18.64 -4.18
N ASP A 169 -5.21 19.66 -3.38
CA ASP A 169 -4.21 20.51 -2.72
C ASP A 169 -3.28 19.76 -1.78
N ASP A 170 -3.75 18.73 -1.10
CA ASP A 170 -2.94 17.96 -0.14
C ASP A 170 -1.87 17.10 -0.85
N GLN A 171 -2.09 16.75 -2.12
CA GLN A 171 -1.17 15.91 -2.89
C GLN A 171 0.24 16.50 -2.96
N LYS A 172 0.39 17.83 -2.86
CA LYS A 172 1.70 18.51 -2.83
C LYS A 172 2.56 18.12 -1.62
N TYR A 173 1.96 17.68 -0.52
CA TYR A 173 2.68 17.26 0.69
C TYR A 173 3.08 15.78 0.66
N SER A 174 2.56 14.99 -0.29
CA SER A 174 2.76 13.53 -0.31
C SER A 174 4.24 13.15 -0.40
N SER A 175 5.00 13.79 -1.29
CA SER A 175 6.40 13.46 -1.52
C SER A 175 7.29 13.75 -0.30
N GLU A 176 7.00 14.81 0.46
CA GLU A 176 7.72 15.13 1.71
C GLU A 176 7.49 14.06 2.78
N LEU A 177 6.31 13.43 2.76
CA LEU A 177 5.93 12.31 3.62
C LEU A 177 6.29 10.94 3.04
N LEU A 178 7.02 10.91 1.91
CA LEU A 178 7.46 9.69 1.22
C LEU A 178 6.31 8.86 0.62
N TYR A 179 5.22 9.53 0.24
CA TYR A 179 4.12 8.96 -0.54
C TYR A 179 4.11 9.47 -1.98
N VAL A 180 3.61 8.63 -2.88
CA VAL A 180 3.43 8.98 -4.30
C VAL A 180 2.14 9.79 -4.45
N PRO A 181 2.18 11.00 -5.05
CA PRO A 181 0.97 11.72 -5.43
C PRO A 181 0.10 10.86 -6.36
N LEU A 182 -1.21 10.95 -6.21
CA LEU A 182 -2.16 10.19 -7.01
C LEU A 182 -1.99 10.51 -8.51
N PRO A 183 -1.99 9.50 -9.40
CA PRO A 183 -2.09 9.72 -10.84
C PRO A 183 -3.37 10.50 -11.19
N THR A 184 -3.33 11.29 -12.25
CA THR A 184 -4.46 12.12 -12.69
C THR A 184 -5.75 11.32 -12.89
N GLU A 185 -5.64 10.11 -13.43
CA GLU A 185 -6.77 9.20 -13.63
C GLU A 185 -7.41 8.77 -12.30
N VAL A 186 -6.58 8.57 -11.26
CA VAL A 186 -7.06 8.23 -9.92
C VAL A 186 -7.71 9.45 -9.25
N ILE A 187 -7.17 10.65 -9.47
CA ILE A 187 -7.80 11.90 -9.01
C ILE A 187 -9.18 12.05 -9.65
N SER A 188 -9.30 11.92 -10.98
CA SER A 188 -10.58 12.01 -11.68
C SER A 188 -11.59 10.95 -11.21
N LEU A 189 -11.13 9.73 -10.93
CA LEU A 189 -11.96 8.68 -10.36
C LEU A 189 -12.48 9.06 -8.96
N ASN A 190 -11.60 9.60 -8.12
CA ASN A 190 -11.97 10.05 -6.78
C ASN A 190 -12.92 11.24 -6.83
N GLU A 191 -12.73 12.20 -7.73
CA GLU A 191 -13.65 13.33 -7.93
C GLU A 191 -15.07 12.85 -8.26
N ILE A 192 -15.20 11.92 -9.21
CA ILE A 192 -16.49 11.31 -9.57
C ILE A 192 -17.12 10.65 -8.33
N THR A 193 -16.30 9.92 -7.56
CA THR A 193 -16.75 9.18 -6.38
C THR A 193 -17.21 10.11 -5.24
N ILE A 194 -16.45 11.17 -4.97
CA ILE A 194 -16.76 12.15 -3.93
C ILE A 194 -18.07 12.89 -4.27
N LYS A 195 -18.32 13.20 -5.55
CA LYS A 195 -19.57 13.83 -6.01
C LYS A 195 -20.81 12.94 -5.85
N LEU A 196 -20.65 11.64 -5.54
CA LEU A 196 -21.76 10.76 -5.19
C LEU A 196 -22.24 10.95 -3.75
N MET A 197 -21.44 11.58 -2.88
CA MET A 197 -21.81 11.83 -1.50
C MET A 197 -23.04 12.75 -1.44
N ASN A 198 -24.05 12.32 -0.70
CA ASN A 198 -25.32 13.03 -0.57
C ASN A 198 -25.87 12.96 0.86
N TYR A 199 -26.86 13.81 1.15
CA TYR A 199 -27.70 13.74 2.34
C TYR A 199 -29.16 13.74 1.87
N ASN A 200 -29.89 12.64 2.08
CA ASN A 200 -31.27 12.49 1.58
C ASN A 200 -31.39 12.78 0.07
N GLY A 201 -30.42 12.32 -0.72
CA GLY A 201 -30.37 12.53 -2.17
C GLY A 201 -29.88 13.91 -2.62
N GLN A 202 -29.62 14.85 -1.71
CA GLN A 202 -29.00 16.14 -2.05
C GLN A 202 -27.47 16.01 -2.08
N ILE A 203 -26.87 16.26 -3.25
CA ILE A 203 -25.42 16.21 -3.44
C ILE A 203 -24.71 17.20 -2.50
N LEU A 204 -23.64 16.76 -1.86
CA LEU A 204 -22.92 17.53 -0.84
C LEU A 204 -21.80 18.41 -1.39
N ILE A 205 -21.31 18.10 -2.59
CA ILE A 205 -20.26 18.88 -3.27
C ILE A 205 -20.47 18.85 -4.79
N GLN A 206 -20.37 20.01 -5.44
CA GLN A 206 -20.58 20.11 -6.90
C GLN A 206 -19.26 20.13 -7.69
N GLY A 207 -18.16 20.56 -7.05
CA GLY A 207 -16.86 20.78 -7.68
C GLY A 207 -16.87 22.01 -8.57
#